data_AF-A0A1X2H7V4-F1
#
_entry.id   AF-A0A1X2H7V4-F1
#
_cell.length_a   1.000
_cell.length_b   1.000
_cell.length_c   1.000
_cell.angle_alpha   90.00
_cell.angle_beta   90.00
_cell.angle_gamma   90.00
#
_symmetry.space_group_name_H-M   'P 1'
#
loop_
_entity.id
_entity.type
_entity.pdbx_description
1 polymer ?
#
loop_
_entity_poly.entity_id
_entity_poly.type
_entity_poly.pdbx_seq_one_letter_code
_entity_poly.pdbx_strand_id
1 'polypeptide(L)'
;MTRLPVIQVSRLPTAASVRKVYATHHGRRRAVHTEATPSSTSASPLPLPHNTSLPIPRPEWIPLQRQPYQQPQQQKKQPLSPSQQPTQRHPRGNRAEETILAEDQNRTAETHLFDTYEQVTQLQAWGGFSRSQAKAIMKTLQYRLRLSGSTMSKELLANAQLENETYLIKAALAELKRDVQLLRQSDTSLLQTELTSLLREVETIDQRLNEDLGNMRADVELAMNDYRGEVREEQKTTEHQLREINNRLTVVLGDAATEIESLKWSVIWRGLLGGLGAALSISLIGYVLGSFRARVSSDRNRRRIQETENNLTFADMEIS
;
A
#
# COMPACT_ATOMS: atom_id res chain seq x y z
N MET A 1 -51.82 8.91 -25.50
CA MET A 1 -51.44 9.88 -24.44
C MET A 1 -51.94 9.37 -23.11
N THR A 2 -51.06 8.93 -22.21
CA THR A 2 -51.14 9.05 -20.73
C THR A 2 -49.90 8.33 -20.18
N ARG A 3 -49.05 9.08 -19.45
CA ARG A 3 -47.71 8.69 -18.99
C ARG A 3 -47.80 7.89 -17.67
N LEU A 4 -46.99 6.84 -17.57
CA LEU A 4 -46.68 6.15 -16.31
C LEU A 4 -45.71 7.01 -15.45
N PRO A 5 -45.79 6.94 -14.12
CA PRO A 5 -45.04 7.82 -13.22
C PRO A 5 -43.56 7.42 -13.08
N VAL A 6 -42.73 8.46 -12.97
CA VAL A 6 -41.28 8.45 -12.74
C VAL A 6 -40.99 8.11 -11.28
N ILE A 7 -40.16 7.09 -11.04
CA ILE A 7 -39.61 6.76 -9.72
C ILE A 7 -38.49 7.76 -9.40
N GLN A 8 -38.66 8.53 -8.33
CA GLN A 8 -37.66 9.46 -7.78
C GLN A 8 -36.54 8.69 -7.08
N VAL A 9 -35.30 8.94 -7.48
CA VAL A 9 -34.08 8.46 -6.82
C VAL A 9 -33.75 9.41 -5.67
N SER A 10 -33.75 8.87 -4.46
CA SER A 10 -33.39 9.58 -3.22
C SER A 10 -31.95 10.12 -3.29
N ARG A 11 -31.81 11.43 -3.07
CA ARG A 11 -30.53 12.14 -2.97
C ARG A 11 -29.79 11.75 -1.69
N LEU A 12 -28.50 11.40 -1.82
CA LEU A 12 -27.53 11.38 -0.72
C LEU A 12 -27.09 12.83 -0.41
N PRO A 13 -27.03 13.27 0.86
CA PRO A 13 -26.38 14.52 1.22
C PRO A 13 -24.87 14.34 1.42
N THR A 14 -24.14 15.28 0.80
CA THR A 14 -22.70 15.54 0.87
C THR A 14 -22.30 16.22 2.19
N ALA A 15 -21.15 15.77 2.73
CA ALA A 15 -20.17 16.41 3.60
C ALA A 15 -20.57 17.56 4.56
N ALA A 16 -20.26 17.40 5.86
CA ALA A 16 -19.52 18.40 6.66
C ALA A 16 -19.14 17.89 8.07
N SER A 17 -17.83 17.90 8.34
CA SER A 17 -17.21 18.45 9.56
C SER A 17 -17.65 17.97 10.95
N VAL A 18 -16.82 17.13 11.60
CA VAL A 18 -16.57 17.26 13.05
C VAL A 18 -15.09 16.97 13.36
N ARG A 19 -14.46 17.92 14.05
CA ARG A 19 -13.06 17.96 14.47
C ARG A 19 -12.80 17.13 15.75
N LYS A 20 -11.55 16.65 15.86
CA LYS A 20 -10.75 16.25 17.02
C LYS A 20 -11.32 16.54 18.43
N VAL A 21 -11.26 15.51 19.29
CA VAL A 21 -10.91 15.63 20.72
C VAL A 21 -10.13 14.37 21.13
N TYR A 22 -8.83 14.52 21.45
CA TYR A 22 -8.11 13.56 22.29
C TYR A 22 -7.78 14.27 23.60
N ALA A 23 -8.30 13.73 24.70
CA ALA A 23 -8.02 14.22 26.05
C ALA A 23 -7.09 13.23 26.77
N THR A 24 -5.96 13.78 27.18
CA THR A 24 -5.06 13.43 28.28
C THR A 24 -5.64 12.59 29.42
N HIS A 25 -4.87 11.59 29.88
CA HIS A 25 -4.79 11.26 31.30
C HIS A 25 -3.38 10.83 31.70
N HIS A 26 -2.74 11.64 32.54
CA HIS A 26 -1.52 11.32 33.27
C HIS A 26 -1.84 10.57 34.57
N GLY A 27 -0.96 9.63 34.94
CA GLY A 27 -0.43 9.54 36.30
C GLY A 27 -0.95 8.40 37.20
N ARG A 28 -0.07 7.43 37.48
CA ARG A 28 0.30 7.08 38.87
C ARG A 28 1.59 6.24 38.93
N ARG A 29 2.66 6.82 39.48
CA ARG A 29 3.85 6.10 39.96
C ARG A 29 3.53 5.35 41.26
N ARG A 30 4.07 4.15 41.43
CA ARG A 30 4.38 3.58 42.75
C ARG A 30 5.71 2.83 42.66
N ALA A 31 6.68 3.31 43.43
CA ALA A 31 7.97 2.69 43.65
C ALA A 31 7.84 1.56 44.67
N VAL A 32 8.59 0.46 44.46
CA VAL A 32 9.08 -0.41 45.54
C VAL A 32 10.51 -0.80 45.19
N HIS A 33 11.45 -0.31 45.99
CA HIS A 33 12.83 -0.80 46.09
C HIS A 33 12.90 -1.87 47.19
N THR A 34 13.61 -2.95 46.94
CA THR A 34 14.30 -3.87 47.89
C THR A 34 15.31 -4.64 47.04
N GLU A 35 16.57 -4.23 46.95
CA GLU A 35 17.73 -4.50 47.83
C GLU A 35 18.57 -5.75 47.43
N ALA A 36 19.87 -5.47 47.21
CA ALA A 36 21.09 -6.25 46.95
C ALA A 36 21.10 -7.79 47.12
N THR A 37 21.81 -8.56 46.28
CA THR A 37 23.29 -8.77 46.32
C THR A 37 23.81 -9.59 45.10
N PRO A 38 25.14 -9.67 44.85
CA PRO A 38 25.72 -9.92 43.52
C PRO A 38 26.21 -11.35 43.27
N SER A 39 26.21 -11.78 42.01
CA SER A 39 27.11 -12.84 41.55
C SER A 39 27.44 -12.70 40.06
N SER A 40 28.74 -12.63 39.81
CA SER A 40 29.41 -12.77 38.53
C SER A 40 29.12 -14.13 37.89
N THR A 41 28.76 -14.16 36.61
CA THR A 41 29.16 -15.22 35.67
C THR A 41 29.07 -14.65 34.27
N SER A 42 30.24 -14.54 33.62
CA SER A 42 30.35 -14.27 32.20
C SER A 42 29.72 -15.42 31.42
N ALA A 43 28.70 -15.13 30.62
CA ALA A 43 28.23 -16.02 29.59
C ALA A 43 28.11 -15.22 28.28
N SER A 44 29.02 -15.49 27.36
CA SER A 44 28.99 -15.01 25.98
C SER A 44 27.64 -15.33 25.34
N PRO A 45 26.99 -14.40 24.63
CA PRO A 45 25.78 -14.74 23.90
C PRO A 45 26.13 -15.60 22.68
N LEU A 46 25.46 -16.76 22.56
CA LEU A 46 25.44 -17.56 21.33
C LEU A 46 24.98 -16.70 20.15
N PRO A 47 25.52 -16.92 18.93
CA PRO A 47 25.09 -16.20 17.75
C PRO A 47 23.69 -16.67 17.33
N LEU A 48 22.81 -15.70 17.05
CA LEU A 48 21.51 -15.92 16.42
C LEU A 48 21.71 -16.68 15.09
N PRO A 49 20.87 -17.68 14.77
CA PRO A 49 20.93 -18.33 13.47
C PRO A 49 20.62 -17.27 12.39
N HIS A 50 21.55 -17.14 11.46
CA HIS A 50 21.37 -16.40 10.22
C HIS A 50 20.11 -16.94 9.55
N ASN A 51 19.16 -16.05 9.34
CA ASN A 51 17.96 -16.28 8.56
C ASN A 51 18.38 -16.62 7.13
N THR A 52 18.42 -17.90 6.79
CA THR A 52 18.50 -18.35 5.40
C THR A 52 17.14 -18.08 4.77
N SER A 53 16.90 -16.83 4.39
CA SER A 53 15.81 -16.47 3.50
C SER A 53 16.12 -17.10 2.14
N LEU A 54 15.53 -18.27 1.89
CA LEU A 54 15.38 -18.76 0.53
C LEU A 54 14.71 -17.65 -0.29
N PRO A 55 15.30 -17.21 -1.42
CA PRO A 55 14.65 -16.23 -2.27
C PRO A 55 13.37 -16.87 -2.80
N ILE A 56 12.23 -16.22 -2.57
CA ILE A 56 10.98 -16.57 -3.24
C ILE A 56 11.26 -16.46 -4.75
N PRO A 57 11.16 -17.54 -5.54
CA PRO A 57 11.43 -17.46 -6.96
C PRO A 57 10.39 -16.52 -7.58
N ARG A 58 10.88 -15.42 -8.17
CA ARG A 58 10.08 -14.58 -9.07
C ARG A 58 9.55 -15.51 -10.17
N PRO A 59 8.25 -15.45 -10.52
CA PRO A 59 7.78 -16.15 -11.72
C PRO A 59 8.57 -15.60 -12.91
N GLU A 60 9.40 -16.44 -13.48
CA GLU A 60 10.11 -16.17 -14.72
C GLU A 60 9.04 -16.10 -15.81
N TRP A 61 8.65 -14.87 -16.17
CA TRP A 61 7.81 -14.65 -17.32
C TRP A 61 8.58 -15.17 -18.54
N ILE A 62 8.18 -16.33 -19.04
CA ILE A 62 8.61 -16.83 -20.34
C ILE A 62 8.35 -15.68 -21.31
N PRO A 63 9.38 -15.13 -21.98
CA PRO A 63 9.15 -14.13 -22.99
C PRO A 63 8.41 -14.83 -24.12
N LEU A 64 7.09 -14.62 -24.21
CA LEU A 64 6.34 -14.86 -25.44
C LEU A 64 7.04 -14.04 -26.51
N GLN A 65 7.85 -14.73 -27.31
CA GLN A 65 8.62 -14.15 -28.39
C GLN A 65 7.65 -13.34 -29.25
N ARG A 66 7.74 -12.01 -29.14
CA ARG A 66 6.94 -11.07 -29.94
C ARG A 66 7.34 -11.27 -31.38
N GLN A 67 6.63 -12.13 -32.09
CA GLN A 67 6.62 -12.08 -33.55
C GLN A 67 6.06 -10.70 -33.93
N PRO A 68 6.69 -9.97 -34.84
CA PRO A 68 6.18 -8.68 -35.28
C PRO A 68 4.86 -8.93 -36.01
N TYR A 69 3.75 -8.69 -35.31
CA TYR A 69 2.45 -8.64 -35.95
C TYR A 69 2.41 -7.39 -36.81
N GLN A 70 2.35 -7.56 -38.13
CA GLN A 70 2.03 -6.47 -39.04
C GLN A 70 0.59 -6.00 -38.72
N GLN A 71 0.47 -4.77 -38.24
CA GLN A 71 -0.81 -4.11 -38.03
C GLN A 71 -1.57 -4.05 -39.36
N PRO A 72 -2.84 -4.51 -39.44
CA PRO A 72 -3.73 -4.06 -40.49
C PRO A 72 -3.90 -2.55 -40.31
N GLN A 73 -3.60 -1.78 -41.37
CA GLN A 73 -3.64 -0.32 -41.31
C GLN A 73 -4.99 0.19 -40.79
N GLN A 74 -4.91 1.13 -39.85
CA GLN A 74 -6.06 1.85 -39.29
C GLN A 74 -6.75 2.65 -40.39
N GLN A 75 -7.90 2.18 -40.86
CA GLN A 75 -8.81 3.02 -41.63
C GLN A 75 -9.69 3.82 -40.66
N LYS A 76 -9.42 5.12 -40.64
CA LYS A 76 -10.05 6.19 -39.85
C LYS A 76 -11.59 6.09 -39.90
N LYS A 77 -12.24 5.77 -38.78
CA LYS A 77 -13.71 5.76 -38.66
C LYS A 77 -14.23 7.19 -38.52
N GLN A 78 -15.03 7.63 -39.50
CA GLN A 78 -15.92 8.79 -39.38
C GLN A 78 -17.24 8.38 -38.68
N PRO A 79 -18.00 9.32 -38.09
CA PRO A 79 -19.21 9.03 -37.32
C PRO A 79 -20.37 8.63 -38.24
N LEU A 80 -21.12 7.60 -37.85
CA LEU A 80 -22.30 7.12 -38.57
C LEU A 80 -23.45 8.15 -38.54
N SER A 81 -23.99 8.48 -39.71
CA SER A 81 -25.34 9.02 -39.87
C SER A 81 -26.35 7.87 -40.06
N PRO A 82 -27.62 8.02 -39.64
CA PRO A 82 -28.59 6.94 -39.64
C PRO A 82 -29.36 6.90 -40.96
N SER A 83 -29.00 5.97 -41.85
CA SER A 83 -29.90 5.40 -42.86
C SER A 83 -29.15 4.33 -43.64
N GLN A 84 -29.47 3.08 -43.37
CA GLN A 84 -29.88 2.08 -44.36
C GLN A 84 -30.00 0.75 -43.63
N GLN A 85 -31.22 0.20 -43.66
CA GLN A 85 -31.51 -1.18 -43.32
C GLN A 85 -30.55 -2.12 -44.06
N PRO A 86 -30.27 -3.32 -43.52
CA PRO A 86 -29.44 -4.29 -44.21
C PRO A 86 -30.18 -4.72 -45.48
N THR A 87 -29.79 -4.11 -46.60
CA THR A 87 -30.15 -4.58 -47.93
C THR A 87 -29.67 -6.02 -48.02
N GLN A 88 -30.62 -6.95 -48.10
CA GLN A 88 -30.37 -8.34 -48.45
C GLN A 88 -29.54 -8.36 -49.73
N ARG A 89 -28.25 -8.67 -49.62
CA ARG A 89 -27.46 -9.08 -50.79
C ARG A 89 -27.83 -10.52 -51.07
N HIS A 90 -28.89 -10.69 -51.87
CA HIS A 90 -28.96 -11.83 -52.75
C HIS A 90 -27.61 -11.94 -53.49
N PRO A 91 -26.96 -13.11 -53.53
CA PRO A 91 -25.88 -13.29 -54.48
C PRO A 91 -26.50 -13.09 -55.86
N ARG A 92 -25.94 -12.13 -56.58
CA ARG A 92 -26.22 -11.83 -57.98
C ARG A 92 -25.75 -13.02 -58.83
N GLY A 93 -26.46 -14.14 -58.73
CA GLY A 93 -26.63 -15.06 -59.85
C GLY A 93 -27.50 -14.37 -60.90
N ASN A 94 -27.57 -14.92 -62.10
CA ASN A 94 -28.48 -14.46 -63.18
C ASN A 94 -27.93 -13.28 -64.01
N ARG A 95 -26.69 -13.39 -64.51
CA ARG A 95 -26.36 -12.78 -65.81
C ARG A 95 -25.59 -13.71 -66.74
N ALA A 96 -24.87 -14.68 -66.19
CA ALA A 96 -24.30 -15.78 -66.98
C ALA A 96 -25.31 -16.90 -67.26
N GLU A 97 -26.23 -17.18 -66.33
CA GLU A 97 -27.23 -18.25 -66.52
C GLU A 97 -28.38 -17.86 -67.45
N GLU A 98 -28.68 -16.56 -67.57
CA GLU A 98 -29.72 -16.06 -68.48
C GLU A 98 -29.30 -16.15 -69.96
N THR A 99 -27.99 -16.27 -70.25
CA THR A 99 -27.51 -16.50 -71.62
C THR A 99 -27.51 -18.00 -71.97
N ILE A 100 -27.34 -18.90 -71.00
CA ILE A 100 -27.24 -20.35 -71.26
C ILE A 100 -28.62 -21.00 -71.34
N LEU A 101 -29.64 -20.45 -70.66
CA LEU A 101 -31.01 -20.98 -70.71
C LEU A 101 -31.82 -20.52 -71.94
N ALA A 102 -31.41 -19.42 -72.59
CA ALA A 102 -32.10 -18.87 -73.76
C ALA A 102 -31.74 -19.60 -75.07
N GLU A 103 -30.62 -20.33 -75.11
CA GLU A 103 -30.08 -20.90 -76.36
C GLU A 103 -30.50 -22.37 -76.60
N ASP A 104 -31.06 -23.05 -75.58
CA ASP A 104 -31.49 -24.45 -75.69
C ASP A 104 -32.95 -24.62 -76.14
N GLN A 105 -33.79 -23.59 -75.96
CA GLN A 105 -35.22 -23.69 -76.31
C GLN A 105 -35.52 -23.73 -77.83
N ASN A 106 -34.51 -23.48 -78.68
CA ASN A 106 -34.68 -23.42 -80.14
C ASN A 106 -34.12 -24.65 -80.89
N ARG A 107 -33.61 -25.68 -80.19
CA ARG A 107 -33.04 -26.89 -80.83
C ARG A 107 -34.00 -28.08 -80.95
N THR A 108 -35.19 -28.01 -80.36
CA THR A 108 -36.23 -29.05 -80.49
C THR A 108 -37.27 -28.73 -81.56
N ALA A 109 -36.86 -28.02 -82.62
CA ALA A 109 -37.63 -27.97 -83.85
C ALA A 109 -37.69 -29.39 -84.45
N GLU A 110 -38.71 -30.14 -84.04
CA GLU A 110 -39.42 -31.19 -84.77
C GLU A 110 -38.56 -32.15 -85.61
N THR A 111 -37.61 -32.84 -84.98
CA THR A 111 -37.23 -34.16 -85.48
C THR A 111 -38.23 -35.17 -84.92
N HIS A 112 -39.06 -35.76 -85.78
CA HIS A 112 -39.90 -36.89 -85.40
C HIS A 112 -39.01 -38.14 -85.31
N LEU A 113 -38.30 -38.32 -84.19
CA LEU A 113 -37.37 -39.44 -84.00
C LEU A 113 -38.06 -40.83 -84.06
N PHE A 114 -39.39 -40.88 -84.12
CA PHE A 114 -40.14 -42.13 -84.02
C PHE A 114 -41.29 -42.23 -85.03
N ASP A 115 -40.98 -42.55 -86.30
CA ASP A 115 -41.98 -42.78 -87.32
C ASP A 115 -42.83 -44.05 -87.03
N THR A 116 -44.06 -43.80 -86.59
CA THR A 116 -45.05 -44.83 -86.24
C THR A 116 -45.60 -45.54 -87.49
N TYR A 117 -45.63 -44.86 -88.64
CA TYR A 117 -46.16 -45.42 -89.88
C TYR A 117 -45.15 -46.37 -90.50
N GLU A 118 -43.88 -45.94 -90.60
CA GLU A 118 -42.80 -46.75 -91.16
C GLU A 118 -42.63 -48.06 -90.39
N GLN A 119 -42.59 -48.03 -89.06
CA GLN A 119 -42.42 -49.22 -88.24
C GLN A 119 -43.59 -50.21 -88.35
N VAL A 120 -44.83 -49.72 -88.46
CA VAL A 120 -45.99 -50.59 -88.70
C VAL A 120 -45.89 -51.26 -90.06
N THR A 121 -45.46 -50.53 -91.11
CA THR A 121 -45.27 -51.12 -92.43
C THR A 121 -44.14 -52.15 -92.46
N GLN A 122 -43.04 -51.92 -91.74
CA GLN A 122 -41.93 -52.87 -91.62
C GLN A 122 -42.34 -54.15 -90.87
N LEU A 123 -43.12 -54.03 -89.79
CA LEU A 123 -43.65 -55.18 -89.04
C LEU A 123 -44.62 -56.03 -89.88
N GLN A 124 -45.34 -55.42 -90.82
CA GLN A 124 -46.21 -56.12 -91.77
C GLN A 124 -45.42 -56.80 -92.90
N ALA A 125 -44.41 -56.12 -93.45
CA ALA A 125 -43.65 -56.61 -94.60
C ALA A 125 -42.63 -57.72 -94.24
N TRP A 126 -41.93 -57.57 -93.12
CA TRP A 126 -40.82 -58.46 -92.74
C TRP A 126 -41.16 -59.38 -91.56
N GLY A 127 -42.12 -58.98 -90.71
CA GLY A 127 -42.46 -59.68 -89.47
C GLY A 127 -43.65 -60.64 -89.55
N GLY A 128 -44.39 -60.66 -90.67
CA GLY A 128 -45.56 -61.54 -90.85
C GLY A 128 -46.76 -61.25 -89.92
N PHE A 129 -46.76 -60.10 -89.24
CA PHE A 129 -47.82 -59.73 -88.30
C PHE A 129 -49.04 -59.14 -89.02
N SER A 130 -50.24 -59.46 -88.52
CA SER A 130 -51.47 -58.79 -88.97
C SER A 130 -51.44 -57.30 -88.62
N ARG A 131 -52.12 -56.46 -89.41
CA ARG A 131 -52.17 -54.99 -89.20
C ARG A 131 -52.63 -54.62 -87.78
N SER A 132 -53.55 -55.41 -87.20
CA SER A 132 -54.05 -55.22 -85.84
C SER A 132 -52.97 -55.51 -84.78
N GLN A 133 -52.18 -56.57 -84.98
CA GLN A 133 -51.08 -56.97 -84.09
C GLN A 133 -49.92 -55.98 -84.16
N ALA A 134 -49.50 -55.59 -85.37
CA ALA A 134 -48.45 -54.58 -85.56
C ALA A 134 -48.83 -53.24 -84.91
N LYS A 135 -50.09 -52.80 -85.06
CA LYS A 135 -50.59 -51.58 -84.40
C LYS A 135 -50.63 -51.71 -82.87
N ALA A 136 -50.95 -52.88 -82.34
CA ALA A 136 -50.95 -53.12 -80.89
C ALA A 136 -49.54 -53.06 -80.31
N ILE A 137 -48.56 -53.73 -80.94
CA ILE A 137 -47.13 -53.69 -80.55
C ILE A 137 -46.59 -52.26 -80.62
N MET A 138 -46.93 -51.54 -81.70
CA MET A 138 -46.51 -50.16 -81.87
C MET A 138 -47.07 -49.24 -80.78
N LYS A 139 -48.36 -49.40 -80.43
CA LYS A 139 -48.98 -48.64 -79.33
C LYS A 139 -48.35 -48.95 -77.97
N THR A 140 -48.03 -50.21 -77.67
CA THR A 140 -47.39 -50.58 -76.41
C THR A 140 -45.96 -50.05 -76.33
N LEU A 141 -45.21 -50.10 -77.43
CA LEU A 141 -43.87 -49.52 -77.54
C LEU A 141 -43.91 -47.99 -77.35
N GLN A 142 -44.83 -47.31 -78.03
CA GLN A 142 -45.04 -45.87 -77.86
C GLN A 142 -45.39 -45.51 -76.41
N TYR A 143 -46.26 -46.30 -75.77
CA TYR A 143 -46.61 -46.09 -74.37
C TYR A 143 -45.41 -46.29 -73.44
N ARG A 144 -44.61 -47.35 -73.64
CA ARG A 144 -43.41 -47.63 -72.84
C ARG A 144 -42.35 -46.54 -73.01
N LEU A 145 -42.11 -46.07 -74.22
CA LEU A 145 -41.17 -44.98 -74.51
C LEU A 145 -41.61 -43.67 -73.86
N ARG A 146 -42.90 -43.31 -73.99
CA ARG A 146 -43.46 -42.12 -73.33
C ARG A 146 -43.37 -42.20 -71.81
N LEU A 147 -43.68 -43.37 -71.23
CA LEU A 147 -43.57 -43.59 -69.80
C LEU A 147 -42.11 -43.44 -69.34
N SER A 148 -41.18 -44.12 -70.00
CA SER A 148 -39.75 -44.04 -69.70
C SER A 148 -39.20 -42.61 -69.82
N GLY A 149 -39.57 -41.90 -70.88
CA GLY A 149 -39.18 -40.51 -71.09
C GLY A 149 -39.73 -39.59 -70.00
N SER A 150 -40.98 -39.78 -69.59
CA SER A 150 -41.59 -39.01 -68.50
C SER A 150 -40.94 -39.30 -67.14
N THR A 151 -40.57 -40.55 -66.87
CA THR A 151 -39.89 -40.94 -65.63
C THR A 151 -38.47 -40.35 -65.59
N MET A 152 -37.71 -40.49 -66.68
CA MET A 152 -36.36 -39.95 -66.78
C MET A 152 -36.35 -38.42 -66.69
N SER A 153 -37.32 -37.75 -67.32
CA SER A 153 -37.46 -36.28 -67.20
C SER A 153 -37.75 -35.84 -65.76
N LYS A 154 -38.59 -36.60 -65.02
CA LYS A 154 -38.88 -36.33 -63.61
C LYS A 154 -37.65 -36.54 -62.73
N GLU A 155 -36.86 -37.59 -62.95
CA GLU A 155 -35.62 -37.83 -62.22
C GLU A 155 -34.57 -36.76 -62.50
N LEU A 156 -34.41 -36.33 -63.76
CA LEU A 156 -33.51 -35.23 -64.11
C LEU A 156 -33.94 -33.92 -63.46
N LEU A 157 -35.24 -33.61 -63.45
CA LEU A 157 -35.77 -32.42 -62.76
C LEU A 157 -35.56 -32.51 -61.25
N ALA A 158 -35.78 -33.68 -60.64
CA ALA A 158 -35.54 -33.90 -59.22
C ALA A 158 -34.06 -33.77 -58.86
N ASN A 159 -33.16 -34.27 -59.71
CA ASN A 159 -31.71 -34.13 -59.55
C ASN A 159 -31.28 -32.66 -59.64
N ALA A 160 -31.82 -31.91 -60.61
CA ALA A 160 -31.55 -30.47 -60.72
C ALA A 160 -32.06 -29.69 -59.50
N GLN A 161 -33.24 -30.03 -58.97
CA GLN A 161 -33.76 -29.43 -57.74
C GLN A 161 -32.86 -29.76 -56.55
N LEU A 162 -32.42 -31.01 -56.40
CA LEU A 162 -31.54 -31.44 -55.32
C LEU A 162 -30.19 -30.71 -55.37
N GLU A 163 -29.63 -30.48 -56.56
CA GLU A 163 -28.39 -29.74 -56.73
C GLU A 163 -28.54 -28.26 -56.33
N ASN A 164 -29.67 -27.63 -56.68
CA ASN A 164 -29.97 -26.26 -56.27
C ASN A 164 -30.10 -26.14 -54.75
N GLU A 165 -30.89 -27.01 -54.10
CA GLU A 165 -31.01 -27.04 -52.63
C GLU A 165 -29.65 -27.26 -51.97
N THR A 166 -28.82 -28.15 -52.53
CA THR A 166 -27.47 -28.40 -52.04
C THR A 166 -26.58 -27.15 -52.17
N TYR A 167 -26.71 -26.39 -53.25
CA TYR A 167 -26.01 -25.12 -53.43
C TYR A 167 -26.42 -24.09 -52.37
N LEU A 168 -27.72 -23.94 -52.12
CA LEU A 168 -28.25 -23.04 -51.10
C LEU A 168 -27.75 -23.41 -49.70
N ILE A 169 -27.77 -24.71 -49.36
CA ILE A 169 -27.25 -25.21 -48.08
C ILE A 169 -25.74 -24.93 -47.97
N LYS A 170 -24.95 -25.18 -49.03
CA LYS A 170 -23.52 -24.88 -49.03
C LYS A 170 -23.24 -23.39 -48.87
N ALA A 171 -24.03 -22.53 -49.49
CA ALA A 171 -23.93 -21.08 -49.33
C ALA A 171 -24.23 -20.66 -47.88
N ALA A 172 -25.31 -21.17 -47.29
CA ALA A 172 -25.66 -20.90 -45.89
C ALA A 172 -24.60 -21.42 -44.91
N LEU A 173 -24.00 -22.59 -45.16
CA LEU A 173 -22.91 -23.13 -44.35
C LEU A 173 -21.63 -22.29 -44.48
N ALA A 174 -21.32 -21.77 -45.66
CA ALA A 174 -20.19 -20.88 -45.87
C ALA A 174 -20.38 -19.55 -45.11
N GLU A 175 -21.60 -19.01 -45.11
CA GLU A 175 -21.97 -17.83 -44.33
C GLU A 175 -21.87 -18.09 -42.82
N LEU A 176 -22.46 -19.17 -42.31
CA LEU A 176 -22.34 -19.55 -40.90
C LEU A 176 -20.88 -19.74 -40.47
N LYS A 177 -20.06 -20.39 -41.30
CA LYS A 177 -18.64 -20.58 -41.03
C LYS A 177 -17.91 -19.24 -40.94
N ARG A 178 -18.21 -18.32 -41.85
CA ARG A 178 -17.64 -16.97 -41.83
C ARG A 178 -18.06 -16.22 -40.57
N ASP A 179 -19.33 -16.28 -40.19
CA ASP A 179 -19.83 -15.60 -38.99
C ASP A 179 -19.19 -16.15 -37.72
N VAL A 180 -19.03 -17.47 -37.60
CA VAL A 180 -18.29 -18.08 -36.49
C VAL A 180 -16.83 -17.67 -36.48
N GLN A 181 -16.18 -17.58 -37.64
CA GLN A 181 -14.79 -17.10 -37.74
C GLN A 181 -14.66 -15.63 -37.32
N LEU A 182 -15.61 -14.78 -37.72
CA LEU A 182 -15.64 -13.37 -37.32
C LEU A 182 -15.89 -13.22 -35.82
N LEU A 183 -16.82 -13.99 -35.25
CA LEU A 183 -17.08 -14.00 -33.81
C LEU A 183 -15.82 -14.40 -33.06
N ARG A 184 -15.14 -15.48 -33.47
CA ARG A 184 -13.88 -15.91 -32.84
C ARG A 184 -12.79 -14.85 -32.92
N GLN A 185 -12.64 -14.18 -34.06
CA GLN A 185 -11.67 -13.10 -34.20
C GLN A 185 -12.02 -11.91 -33.30
N SER A 186 -13.30 -11.54 -33.23
CA SER A 186 -13.81 -10.51 -32.33
C SER A 186 -13.53 -10.85 -30.87
N ASP A 187 -13.88 -12.05 -30.43
CA ASP A 187 -13.66 -12.51 -29.06
C ASP A 187 -12.18 -12.53 -28.70
N THR A 188 -11.33 -12.99 -29.63
CA THR A 188 -9.87 -12.98 -29.43
C THR A 188 -9.35 -11.55 -29.30
N SER A 189 -9.84 -10.61 -30.11
CA SER A 189 -9.44 -9.20 -30.03
C SER A 189 -9.92 -8.53 -28.73
N LEU A 190 -11.10 -8.91 -28.24
CA LEU A 190 -11.64 -8.45 -26.98
C LEU A 190 -10.79 -8.97 -25.81
N LEU A 191 -10.51 -10.27 -25.77
CA LEU A 191 -9.66 -10.87 -24.75
C LEU A 191 -8.25 -10.27 -24.72
N GLN A 192 -7.66 -9.98 -25.88
CA GLN A 192 -6.36 -9.29 -25.95
C GLN A 192 -6.43 -7.87 -25.38
N THR A 193 -7.53 -7.16 -25.62
CA THR A 193 -7.75 -5.82 -25.09
C THR A 193 -7.91 -5.85 -23.57
N GLU A 194 -8.71 -6.78 -23.05
CA GLU A 194 -8.90 -6.98 -21.61
C GLU A 194 -7.59 -7.38 -20.92
N LEU A 195 -6.83 -8.32 -21.51
CA LEU A 195 -5.51 -8.69 -21.00
C LEU A 195 -4.56 -7.49 -20.93
N THR A 196 -4.54 -6.66 -21.98
CA THR A 196 -3.71 -5.45 -22.02
C THR A 196 -4.16 -4.43 -20.95
N SER A 197 -5.46 -4.31 -20.71
CA SER A 197 -6.00 -3.47 -19.63
C SER A 197 -5.57 -3.98 -18.25
N LEU A 198 -5.74 -5.28 -17.98
CA LEU A 198 -5.35 -5.90 -16.72
C LEU A 198 -3.85 -5.76 -16.46
N LEU A 199 -3.01 -5.95 -17.48
CA LEU A 199 -1.57 -5.73 -17.35
C LEU A 199 -1.24 -4.28 -16.97
N ARG A 200 -1.94 -3.30 -17.56
CA ARG A 200 -1.78 -1.89 -17.19
C ARG A 200 -2.24 -1.61 -15.76
N GLU A 201 -3.32 -2.23 -15.32
CA GLU A 201 -3.82 -2.10 -13.95
C GLU A 201 -2.82 -2.68 -12.94
N VAL A 202 -2.26 -3.86 -13.23
CA VAL A 202 -1.21 -4.47 -12.41
C VAL A 202 0.02 -3.57 -12.31
N GLU A 203 0.51 -3.05 -13.44
CA GLU A 203 1.64 -2.11 -13.46
C GLU A 203 1.33 -0.83 -12.65
N THR A 204 0.11 -0.31 -12.76
CA THR A 204 -0.31 0.88 -12.00
C THR A 204 -0.32 0.59 -10.49
N ILE A 205 -0.78 -0.59 -10.08
CA ILE A 205 -0.79 -1.01 -8.68
C ILE A 205 0.65 -1.19 -8.18
N ASP A 206 1.53 -1.81 -8.95
CA ASP A 206 2.93 -2.00 -8.57
C ASP A 206 3.66 -0.65 -8.38
N GLN A 207 3.45 0.29 -9.29
CA GLN A 207 3.98 1.65 -9.17
C GLN A 207 3.49 2.36 -7.90
N ARG A 208 2.18 2.30 -7.64
CA ARG A 208 1.59 2.89 -6.43
C ARG A 208 2.09 2.24 -5.15
N LEU A 209 2.24 0.91 -5.13
CA LEU A 209 2.76 0.19 -3.98
C LEU A 209 4.22 0.55 -3.72
N ASN A 210 5.04 0.68 -4.76
CA ASN A 210 6.44 1.09 -4.61
C ASN A 210 6.57 2.55 -4.13
N GLU A 211 5.70 3.44 -4.63
CA GLU A 211 5.61 4.82 -4.14
C GLU A 211 5.19 4.87 -2.68
N ASP A 212 4.12 4.17 -2.31
CA ASP A 212 3.61 4.12 -0.93
C ASP A 212 4.61 3.46 0.03
N LEU A 213 5.28 2.38 -0.39
CA LEU A 213 6.37 1.77 0.37
C LEU A 213 7.55 2.74 0.53
N GLY A 214 7.88 3.51 -0.51
CA GLY A 214 8.90 4.55 -0.47
C GLY A 214 8.55 5.66 0.53
N ASN A 215 7.32 6.16 0.46
CA ASN A 215 6.80 7.17 1.38
C ASN A 215 6.76 6.65 2.81
N MET A 216 6.26 5.44 3.05
CA MET A 216 6.22 4.85 4.39
C MET A 216 7.63 4.64 4.95
N ARG A 217 8.61 4.26 4.13
CA ARG A 217 10.01 4.18 4.55
C ARG A 217 10.57 5.54 4.94
N ALA A 218 10.31 6.57 4.13
CA ALA A 218 10.74 7.93 4.43
C ALA A 218 10.07 8.47 5.71
N ASP A 219 8.78 8.19 5.91
CA ASP A 219 8.03 8.56 7.11
C ASP A 219 8.58 7.86 8.36
N VAL A 220 8.89 6.56 8.27
CA VAL A 220 9.53 5.81 9.37
C VAL A 220 10.92 6.35 9.67
N GLU A 221 11.72 6.67 8.65
CA GLU A 221 13.04 7.24 8.84
C GLU A 221 12.98 8.63 9.48
N LEU A 222 12.04 9.47 9.03
CA LEU A 222 11.78 10.78 9.61
C LEU A 222 11.33 10.67 11.07
N ALA A 223 10.36 9.80 11.37
CA ALA A 223 9.91 9.55 12.74
C ALA A 223 11.04 9.02 13.63
N MET A 224 11.89 8.16 13.11
CA MET A 224 13.04 7.64 13.85
C MET A 224 14.10 8.72 14.09
N ASN A 225 14.31 9.61 13.12
CA ASN A 225 15.22 10.74 13.27
C ASN A 225 14.69 11.75 14.28
N ASP A 226 13.40 12.07 14.24
CA ASP A 226 12.73 12.94 15.19
C ASP A 226 12.82 12.36 16.61
N TYR A 227 12.54 11.06 16.77
CA TYR A 227 12.70 10.37 18.05
C TYR A 227 14.15 10.43 18.57
N ARG A 228 15.13 10.17 17.70
CA ARG A 228 16.55 10.30 18.07
C ARG A 228 16.94 11.75 18.38
N GLY A 229 16.26 12.73 17.79
CA GLY A 229 16.41 14.15 18.09
C GLY A 229 15.87 14.47 19.49
N GLU A 230 14.63 14.07 19.76
CA GLU A 230 13.95 14.24 21.03
C GLU A 230 14.73 13.61 22.18
N VAL A 231 15.18 12.35 22.02
CA VAL A 231 16.01 11.67 23.03
C VAL A 231 17.32 12.44 23.29
N ARG A 232 17.96 13.01 22.26
CA ARG A 232 19.18 13.80 22.46
C ARG A 232 18.91 15.13 23.14
N GLU A 233 17.80 15.78 22.84
CA GLU A 233 17.40 17.02 23.53
C GLU A 233 17.02 16.76 24.99
N GLU A 234 16.36 15.64 25.28
CA GLU A 234 16.11 15.20 26.66
C GLU A 234 17.43 14.91 27.39
N GLN A 235 18.37 14.20 26.74
CA GLN A 235 19.71 13.97 27.29
C GLN A 235 20.42 15.29 27.60
N LYS A 236 20.47 16.24 26.66
CA LYS A 236 21.05 17.56 26.92
C LYS A 236 20.36 18.27 28.09
N THR A 237 19.03 18.21 28.15
CA THR A 237 18.25 18.82 29.24
C THR A 237 18.63 18.23 30.59
N THR A 238 18.73 16.90 30.68
CA THR A 238 19.16 16.22 31.92
C THR A 238 20.62 16.55 32.28
N GLU A 239 21.53 16.64 31.31
CA GLU A 239 22.91 17.08 31.55
C GLU A 239 22.98 18.54 32.02
N HIS A 240 22.14 19.42 31.48
CA HIS A 240 22.04 20.80 31.91
C HIS A 240 21.57 20.91 33.36
N GLN A 241 20.53 20.14 33.73
CA GLN A 241 20.07 20.06 35.11
C GLN A 241 21.14 19.51 36.05
N LEU A 242 21.86 18.47 35.63
CA LEU A 242 22.97 17.91 36.40
C LEU A 242 24.06 18.95 36.64
N ARG A 243 24.42 19.72 35.60
CA ARG A 243 25.41 20.82 35.71
C ARG A 243 24.93 21.93 36.62
N GLU A 244 23.65 22.34 36.55
CA GLU A 244 23.09 23.34 37.45
C GLU A 244 23.16 22.86 38.91
N ILE A 245 22.74 21.62 39.18
CA ILE A 245 22.78 21.02 40.52
C ILE A 245 24.24 20.97 41.02
N ASN A 246 25.19 20.54 40.19
CA ASN A 246 26.59 20.50 40.57
C ASN A 246 27.18 21.89 40.89
N ASN A 247 26.81 22.90 40.10
CA ASN A 247 27.22 24.28 40.36
C ASN A 247 26.61 24.79 41.67
N ARG A 248 25.30 24.61 41.88
CA ARG A 248 24.64 24.97 43.15
C ARG A 248 25.28 24.27 44.34
N LEU A 249 25.58 22.97 44.22
CA LEU A 249 26.26 22.21 45.27
C LEU A 249 27.65 22.80 45.56
N THR A 250 28.41 23.19 44.53
CA THR A 250 29.73 23.81 44.69
C THR A 250 29.63 25.15 45.42
N VAL A 251 28.65 25.99 45.07
CA VAL A 251 28.39 27.26 45.77
C VAL A 251 28.01 27.02 47.23
N VAL A 252 27.07 26.12 47.51
CA VAL A 252 26.63 25.79 48.88
C VAL A 252 27.79 25.21 49.70
N LEU A 253 28.65 24.39 49.09
CA LEU A 253 29.83 23.85 49.76
C LEU A 253 30.86 24.96 50.07
N GLY A 254 31.01 25.93 49.17
CA GLY A 254 31.80 27.14 49.40
C GLY A 254 31.25 27.98 50.55
N ASP A 255 29.95 28.28 50.54
CA ASP A 255 29.27 29.02 51.61
C ASP A 255 29.44 28.31 52.96
N ALA A 256 29.20 27.00 53.03
CA ALA A 256 29.40 26.20 54.24
C ALA A 256 30.86 26.21 54.72
N ALA A 257 31.84 26.15 53.81
CA ALA A 257 33.26 26.26 54.15
C ALA A 257 33.59 27.64 54.72
N THR A 258 33.06 28.73 54.14
CA THR A 258 33.24 30.09 54.67
C THR A 258 32.56 30.28 56.02
N GLU A 259 31.38 29.68 56.23
CA GLU A 259 30.71 29.69 57.52
C GLU A 259 31.56 28.98 58.58
N ILE A 260 32.11 27.81 58.27
CA ILE A 260 33.04 27.09 59.16
C ILE A 260 34.29 27.94 59.46
N GLU A 261 34.87 28.60 58.47
CA GLU A 261 36.03 29.48 58.68
C GLU A 261 35.70 30.68 59.56
N SER A 262 34.53 31.30 59.36
CA SER A 262 34.04 32.40 60.20
C SER A 262 33.80 31.95 61.64
N LEU A 263 33.28 30.73 61.85
CA LEU A 263 33.11 30.12 63.16
C LEU A 263 34.45 29.86 63.82
N LYS A 264 35.43 29.31 63.11
CA LYS A 264 36.80 29.13 63.61
C LYS A 264 37.39 30.46 64.07
N TRP A 265 37.26 31.50 63.26
CA TRP A 265 37.73 32.84 63.60
C TRP A 265 37.03 33.40 64.84
N SER A 266 35.70 33.31 64.89
CA SER A 266 34.89 33.75 66.04
C SER A 266 35.27 33.02 67.33
N VAL A 267 35.48 31.69 67.28
CA VAL A 267 35.89 30.89 68.44
C VAL A 267 37.26 31.33 68.95
N ILE A 268 38.24 31.58 68.06
CA ILE A 268 39.57 32.05 68.43
C ILE A 268 39.48 33.41 69.14
N TRP A 269 38.76 34.38 68.58
CA TRP A 269 38.64 35.70 69.19
C TRP A 269 37.88 35.69 70.51
N ARG A 270 36.78 34.91 70.61
CA ARG A 270 36.02 34.78 71.85
C ARG A 270 36.86 34.11 72.95
N GLY A 271 37.64 33.10 72.59
CA GLY A 271 38.59 32.46 73.51
C GLY A 271 39.69 33.42 73.98
N LEU A 272 40.30 34.17 73.05
CA LEU A 272 41.35 35.15 73.37
C LEU A 272 40.84 36.29 74.26
N LEU A 273 39.72 36.92 73.91
CA LEU A 273 39.12 38.00 74.71
C LEU A 273 38.64 37.50 76.07
N GLY A 274 38.02 36.31 76.12
CA GLY A 274 37.61 35.69 77.38
C GLY A 274 38.79 35.43 78.30
N GLY A 275 39.90 34.88 77.76
CA GLY A 275 41.13 34.66 78.50
C GLY A 275 41.78 35.94 79.02
N LEU A 276 41.89 36.97 78.17
CA LEU A 276 42.39 38.30 78.56
C LEU A 276 41.50 38.95 79.64
N GLY A 277 40.17 38.90 79.46
CA GLY A 277 39.22 39.44 80.43
C GLY A 277 39.31 38.74 81.78
N ALA A 278 39.47 37.41 81.81
CA ALA A 278 39.70 36.65 83.02
C ALA A 278 41.04 37.00 83.68
N ALA A 279 42.11 37.14 82.90
CA ALA A 279 43.42 37.55 83.43
C ALA A 279 43.39 38.96 84.05
N LEU A 280 42.71 39.90 83.38
CA LEU A 280 42.54 41.26 83.88
C LEU A 280 41.66 41.31 85.14
N SER A 281 40.58 40.53 85.20
CA SER A 281 39.73 40.47 86.39
C SER A 281 40.50 39.88 87.59
N ILE A 282 41.28 38.82 87.39
CA ILE A 282 42.17 38.26 88.41
C ILE A 282 43.23 39.29 88.83
N SER A 283 43.84 39.99 87.88
CA SER A 283 44.84 41.03 88.16
C SER A 283 44.24 42.19 88.97
N LEU A 284 43.04 42.65 88.63
CA LEU A 284 42.34 43.72 89.33
C LEU A 284 41.93 43.29 90.75
N ILE A 285 41.39 42.08 90.90
CA ILE A 285 41.06 41.52 92.22
C ILE A 285 42.33 41.40 93.07
N GLY A 286 43.43 40.91 92.49
CA GLY A 286 44.74 40.86 93.15
C GLY A 286 45.24 42.25 93.57
N TYR A 287 45.09 43.25 92.71
CA TYR A 287 45.47 44.64 93.00
C TYR A 287 44.61 45.26 94.13
N VAL A 288 43.29 45.02 94.12
CA VAL A 288 42.39 45.51 95.18
C VAL A 288 42.69 44.83 96.52
N LEU A 289 42.87 43.50 96.54
CA LEU A 289 43.28 42.78 97.75
C LEU A 289 44.65 43.24 98.26
N GLY A 290 45.61 43.46 97.36
CA GLY A 290 46.96 43.92 97.68
C GLY A 290 46.96 45.34 98.26
N SER A 291 46.25 46.27 97.63
CA SER A 291 46.12 47.66 98.11
C SER A 291 45.35 47.76 99.42
N PHE A 292 44.35 46.89 99.65
CA PHE A 292 43.68 46.77 100.95
C PHE A 292 44.64 46.27 102.04
N ARG A 293 45.46 45.24 101.76
CA ARG A 293 46.49 44.77 102.70
C ARG A 293 47.59 45.81 102.95
N ALA A 294 47.99 46.57 101.94
CA ALA A 294 48.99 47.64 102.06
C ALA A 294 48.49 48.81 102.92
N ARG A 295 47.20 49.16 102.83
CA ARG A 295 46.59 50.16 103.74
C ARG A 295 46.62 49.66 105.20
N VAL A 296 46.28 48.39 105.44
CA VAL A 296 46.30 47.79 106.79
C VAL A 296 47.71 47.59 107.36
N SER A 297 48.74 47.37 106.53
CA SER A 297 50.13 47.29 106.99
C SER A 297 50.75 48.67 107.23
N SER A 298 50.38 49.68 106.45
CA SER A 298 50.82 51.07 106.67
C SER A 298 50.35 51.59 108.04
N ASP A 299 49.14 51.26 108.46
CA ASP A 299 48.65 51.59 109.81
C ASP A 299 49.43 50.86 110.92
N ARG A 300 49.91 49.64 110.67
CA ARG A 300 50.78 48.91 111.62
C ARG A 300 52.19 49.48 111.67
N ASN A 301 52.77 49.90 110.55
CA ASN A 301 54.09 50.53 110.54
C ASN A 301 54.06 51.93 111.16
N ARG A 302 52.99 52.71 110.99
CA ARG A 302 52.82 53.99 111.69
C ARG A 302 52.75 53.82 113.21
N ARG A 303 52.11 52.75 113.71
CA ARG A 303 52.11 52.41 115.14
C ARG A 303 53.50 52.00 115.65
N ARG A 304 54.25 51.20 114.89
CA ARG A 304 55.63 50.83 115.25
C ARG A 304 56.60 52.01 115.25
N ILE A 305 56.43 52.97 114.34
CA ILE A 305 57.26 54.19 114.31
C ILE A 305 56.95 55.09 115.52
N GLN A 306 55.69 55.19 115.94
CA GLN A 306 55.32 55.87 117.19
C GLN A 306 55.88 55.15 118.43
N GLU A 307 55.91 53.82 118.46
CA GLU A 307 56.54 53.05 119.55
C GLU A 307 58.05 53.27 119.62
N THR A 308 58.74 53.46 118.49
CA THR A 308 60.16 53.82 118.49
C THR A 308 60.41 55.26 118.94
N GLU A 309 59.57 56.22 118.53
CA GLU A 309 59.72 57.62 119.01
C GLU A 309 59.41 57.74 120.50
N ASN A 310 58.40 57.01 121.01
CA ASN A 310 58.09 56.98 122.44
C ASN A 310 59.19 56.26 123.26
N ASN A 311 59.78 55.17 122.74
CA ASN A 311 60.89 54.49 123.41
C ASN A 311 62.21 55.29 123.37
N LEU A 312 62.46 56.08 122.32
CA LEU A 312 63.60 57.02 122.31
C LEU A 312 63.37 58.20 123.28
N THR A 313 62.12 58.64 123.46
CA THR A 313 61.77 59.68 124.44
C THR A 313 61.82 59.18 125.89
N PHE A 314 61.57 57.88 126.11
CA PHE A 314 61.70 57.24 127.44
C PHE A 314 63.18 57.00 127.84
N ALA A 315 64.04 56.65 126.88
CA ALA A 315 65.47 56.42 127.13
C ALA A 315 66.27 57.70 127.47
N ASP A 316 65.75 58.90 127.17
CA ASP A 316 66.41 60.19 127.47
C ASP A 316 66.00 60.78 128.83
N MET A 317 65.08 60.12 129.57
CA MET A 317 64.57 60.59 130.87
C MET A 317 65.08 59.76 132.07
N GLU A 318 65.83 58.66 131.85
CA GLU A 318 66.21 57.72 132.92
C GLU A 318 67.70 57.75 133.35
N ILE A 319 68.54 58.68 132.85
CA ILE A 319 69.86 58.95 133.46
C ILE A 319 70.16 60.46 133.44
N SER A 320 69.47 61.20 134.32
CA SER A 320 69.95 62.44 134.97
C SER A 320 69.89 62.26 136.48
#